data_AF-A0A1K0GZX3-F1
#
_entry.id   AF-A0A1K0GZX3-F1
#
_cell.length_a   1.000
_cell.length_b   1.000
_cell.length_c   1.000
_cell.angle_alpha   90.00
_cell.angle_beta   90.00
_cell.angle_gamma   90.00
#
_symmetry.space_group_name_H-M   'P 1'
#
loop_
_entity.id
_entity.type
_entity.pdbx_description
1 polymer ?
#
loop_
_entity_poly.entity_id
_entity_poly.type
_entity_poly.pdbx_seq_one_letter_code
_entity_poly.pdbx_strand_id
1 'polypeptide(L)'
;MLARLMLPAVLAASALTIPAAAPAVAAPAAAPVAAVPDAAAPAVCDRPVVYFDLGNVLIDTSDWSNVRYEPGALSYLRDLRSRGVDLGLIINIPETWGATQEEKLATMKQYIADRWVEPRPFVWSYFEGRIVLPRTDAERKPAPVLFERALTESAPCVPYYQGEVAAELSAAAQVGLRTYQVGRPGRPFYLPASQVRRR
;
A
#
# COMPACT_ATOMS: atom_id res chain seq x y z
N MET A 1 -42.12 -8.89 55.70
CA MET A 1 -42.46 -7.46 55.73
C MET A 1 -42.46 -6.94 54.31
N LEU A 2 -43.66 -6.59 53.81
CA LEU A 2 -43.87 -5.87 52.55
C LEU A 2 -43.36 -4.43 52.69
N ALA A 3 -42.79 -3.86 51.62
CA ALA A 3 -43.08 -2.48 51.22
C ALA A 3 -42.70 -2.27 49.75
N ARG A 4 -43.73 -2.22 48.89
CA ARG A 4 -43.74 -1.60 47.56
C ARG A 4 -43.91 -0.08 47.75
N LEU A 5 -43.12 0.74 47.06
CA LEU A 5 -43.48 2.10 46.64
C LEU A 5 -42.79 2.34 45.28
N MET A 6 -43.52 2.34 44.15
CA MET A 6 -44.32 3.43 43.54
C MET A 6 -43.46 4.56 42.93
N LEU A 7 -43.50 4.61 41.59
CA LEU A 7 -43.00 5.65 40.68
C LEU A 7 -43.57 7.05 41.01
N PRO A 8 -42.92 8.11 40.53
CA PRO A 8 -43.56 8.84 39.42
C PRO A 8 -42.58 9.23 38.30
N ALA A 9 -43.11 9.15 37.08
CA ALA A 9 -42.56 9.74 35.88
C ALA A 9 -42.69 11.27 35.92
N VAL A 10 -41.63 11.98 35.51
CA VAL A 10 -41.70 13.40 35.21
C VAL A 10 -41.37 13.58 33.74
N LEU A 11 -42.39 13.94 32.95
CA LEU A 11 -42.23 14.56 31.64
C LEU A 11 -41.74 15.99 31.85
N ALA A 12 -40.59 16.35 31.25
CA ALA A 12 -40.16 17.75 31.10
C ALA A 12 -40.17 18.12 29.62
N ALA A 13 -40.88 19.21 29.33
CA ALA A 13 -41.22 19.71 28.02
C ALA A 13 -40.03 20.33 27.28
N SER A 14 -40.04 20.14 25.95
CA SER A 14 -39.13 20.77 24.99
C SER A 14 -39.31 22.30 24.96
N ALA A 15 -38.21 23.03 25.12
CA ALA A 15 -38.11 24.44 24.72
C ALA A 15 -37.23 24.52 23.47
N LEU A 16 -37.85 24.75 22.32
CA LEU A 16 -37.20 25.10 21.06
C LEU A 16 -36.76 26.56 21.13
N THR A 17 -35.47 26.81 21.28
CA THR A 17 -34.86 28.11 21.07
C THR A 17 -34.62 28.33 19.58
N ILE A 18 -35.26 29.37 19.03
CA ILE A 18 -35.03 29.86 17.67
C ILE A 18 -33.80 30.80 17.72
N PRO A 19 -32.68 30.49 17.06
CA PRO A 19 -31.60 31.45 16.90
C PRO A 19 -31.99 32.52 15.86
N ALA A 20 -31.81 33.78 16.23
CA ALA A 20 -31.98 34.94 15.38
C ALA A 20 -30.96 34.94 14.22
N ALA A 21 -31.43 35.24 13.01
CA ALA A 21 -30.62 35.37 11.82
C ALA A 21 -29.69 36.60 11.91
N ALA A 22 -28.39 36.37 11.80
CA ALA A 22 -27.38 37.42 11.62
C ALA A 22 -27.27 37.79 10.12
N PRO A 23 -26.88 39.05 9.79
CA PRO A 23 -26.87 39.53 8.42
C PRO A 23 -25.78 38.84 7.57
N ALA A 24 -26.14 38.54 6.32
CA ALA A 24 -25.23 37.99 5.32
C ALA A 24 -24.13 39.00 4.98
N VAL A 25 -22.90 38.70 5.37
CA VAL A 25 -21.70 39.39 4.89
C VAL A 25 -21.43 38.90 3.47
N ALA A 26 -21.43 39.82 2.51
CA ALA A 26 -21.12 39.53 1.11
C ALA A 26 -19.72 38.91 1.00
N ALA A 27 -19.65 37.72 0.40
CA ALA A 27 -18.39 37.05 0.10
C ALA A 27 -17.60 37.84 -0.96
N PRO A 28 -16.26 37.96 -0.82
CA PRO A 28 -15.43 38.56 -1.86
C PRO A 28 -15.48 37.70 -3.13
N ALA A 29 -15.57 38.38 -4.28
CA ALA A 29 -15.54 37.75 -5.59
C ALA A 29 -14.27 36.90 -5.74
N ALA A 30 -14.45 35.61 -6.06
CA ALA A 30 -13.37 34.69 -6.31
C ALA A 30 -12.52 35.17 -7.49
N ALA A 31 -11.22 35.30 -7.28
CA ALA A 31 -10.26 35.55 -8.34
C ALA A 31 -10.28 34.38 -9.36
N PRO A 32 -10.00 34.62 -10.65
CA PRO A 32 -9.96 33.57 -11.64
C PRO A 32 -8.89 32.53 -11.25
N VAL A 33 -9.34 31.29 -11.06
CA VAL A 33 -8.47 30.14 -10.85
C VAL A 33 -7.63 29.97 -12.10
N ALA A 34 -6.31 30.14 -11.98
CA ALA A 34 -5.38 29.87 -13.06
C ALA A 34 -5.59 28.44 -13.55
N ALA A 35 -5.70 28.27 -14.86
CA ALA A 35 -5.82 26.96 -15.49
C ALA A 35 -4.66 26.07 -15.03
N VAL A 36 -5.00 24.93 -14.43
CA VAL A 36 -4.03 23.88 -14.13
C VAL A 36 -3.44 23.44 -15.46
N PRO A 37 -2.10 23.45 -15.65
CA PRO A 37 -1.51 22.94 -16.87
C PRO A 37 -1.98 21.51 -17.09
N ASP A 38 -2.37 21.24 -18.34
CA ASP A 38 -2.85 19.95 -18.80
C ASP A 38 -1.91 18.85 -18.30
N ALA A 39 -2.45 17.86 -17.60
CA ALA A 39 -1.65 16.78 -17.03
C ALA A 39 -0.88 16.12 -18.16
N ALA A 40 0.45 16.25 -18.12
CA ALA A 40 1.35 15.70 -19.13
C ALA A 40 0.92 14.28 -19.48
N ALA A 41 0.78 13.99 -20.78
CA ALA A 41 0.42 12.66 -21.27
C ALA A 41 1.22 11.59 -20.50
N PRO A 42 0.59 10.49 -20.06
CA PRO A 42 1.22 9.55 -19.15
C PRO A 42 2.58 9.13 -19.71
N ALA A 43 3.61 9.27 -18.85
CA ALA A 43 4.98 8.95 -19.21
C ALA A 43 5.03 7.59 -19.91
N VAL A 44 5.65 7.63 -21.07
CA VAL A 44 5.97 6.48 -21.90
C VAL A 44 6.76 5.49 -21.07
N CYS A 45 6.28 4.24 -20.96
CA CYS A 45 7.03 3.23 -20.25
C CYS A 45 7.21 1.96 -21.09
N ASP A 46 8.42 1.80 -21.61
CA ASP A 46 8.81 0.61 -22.38
C ASP A 46 9.04 -0.61 -21.48
N ARG A 47 9.30 -0.38 -20.20
CA ARG A 47 9.54 -1.39 -19.16
C ARG A 47 8.80 -1.00 -17.86
N PRO A 48 7.48 -1.24 -17.77
CA PRO A 48 6.73 -0.93 -16.56
C PRO A 48 7.31 -1.68 -15.36
N VAL A 49 7.27 -1.04 -14.19
CA VAL A 49 7.74 -1.61 -12.93
C VAL A 49 6.54 -1.85 -12.01
N VAL A 50 6.49 -3.04 -11.40
CA VAL A 50 5.53 -3.37 -10.36
C VAL A 50 6.28 -3.71 -9.08
N TYR A 51 6.08 -2.89 -8.06
CA TYR A 51 6.51 -3.19 -6.70
C TYR A 51 5.43 -3.93 -5.94
N PHE A 52 5.86 -4.80 -5.03
CA PHE A 52 4.98 -5.55 -4.14
C PHE A 52 5.39 -5.31 -2.69
N ASP A 53 4.42 -5.35 -1.78
CA ASP A 53 4.71 -5.85 -0.44
C ASP A 53 5.11 -7.33 -0.52
N LEU A 54 5.72 -7.85 0.54
CA LEU A 54 6.14 -9.25 0.58
C LEU A 54 5.10 -10.13 1.30
N GLY A 55 4.84 -9.84 2.57
CA GLY A 55 3.97 -10.65 3.42
C GLY A 55 2.49 -10.49 3.06
N ASN A 56 1.74 -11.59 3.03
CA ASN A 56 0.34 -11.66 2.62
C ASN A 56 0.04 -11.09 1.22
N VAL A 57 1.09 -10.92 0.40
CA VAL A 57 1.02 -10.49 -0.99
C VAL A 57 1.73 -11.48 -1.88
N LEU A 58 2.99 -11.81 -1.62
CA LEU A 58 3.73 -12.82 -2.39
C LEU A 58 4.01 -14.08 -1.58
N ILE A 59 4.15 -13.95 -0.26
CA ILE A 59 4.32 -15.07 0.66
C ILE A 59 3.23 -15.05 1.72
N ASP A 60 2.71 -16.23 2.08
CA ASP A 60 1.77 -16.38 3.17
C ASP A 60 2.52 -16.23 4.50
N THR A 61 2.10 -15.23 5.28
CA THR A 61 2.71 -14.92 6.59
C THR A 61 1.72 -15.08 7.74
N SER A 62 0.60 -15.75 7.50
CA SER A 62 -0.34 -16.14 8.55
C SER A 62 0.27 -17.13 9.54
N ASP A 63 1.24 -17.93 9.07
CA ASP A 63 2.10 -18.79 9.88
C ASP A 63 3.57 -18.65 9.47
N TRP A 64 4.32 -17.86 10.25
CA TRP A 64 5.75 -17.68 10.06
C TRP A 64 6.58 -18.95 10.25
N SER A 65 6.05 -20.04 10.79
CA SER A 65 6.78 -21.31 10.87
C SER A 65 6.72 -22.10 9.56
N ASN A 66 5.78 -21.76 8.67
CA ASN A 66 5.48 -22.51 7.45
C ASN A 66 5.31 -21.57 6.26
N VAL A 67 6.31 -20.71 6.04
CA VAL A 67 6.30 -19.70 4.98
C VAL A 67 6.30 -20.38 3.61
N ARG A 68 5.40 -19.92 2.75
CA ARG A 68 5.21 -20.42 1.39
C ARG A 68 4.75 -19.28 0.48
N TYR A 69 4.59 -19.54 -0.82
CA TYR A 69 3.97 -18.55 -1.69
C TYR A 69 2.49 -18.34 -1.33
N GLU A 70 2.01 -17.10 -1.48
CA GLU A 70 0.57 -16.86 -1.63
C GLU A 70 0.04 -17.62 -2.86
N PRO A 71 -1.20 -18.16 -2.83
CA PRO A 71 -1.77 -18.88 -3.95
C PRO A 71 -1.72 -18.07 -5.26
N GLY A 72 -1.04 -18.62 -6.27
CA GLY A 72 -0.89 -18.00 -7.59
C GLY A 72 0.24 -16.96 -7.70
N ALA A 73 0.91 -16.57 -6.61
CA ALA A 73 1.97 -15.55 -6.62
C ALA A 73 3.07 -15.84 -7.64
N LEU A 74 3.67 -17.04 -7.57
CA LEU A 74 4.76 -17.43 -8.48
C LEU A 74 4.32 -17.46 -9.96
N SER A 75 3.08 -17.88 -10.23
CA SER A 75 2.52 -17.86 -11.58
C SER A 75 2.35 -16.43 -12.09
N TYR A 76 1.85 -15.54 -11.23
CA TYR A 76 1.63 -14.13 -11.55
C TYR A 76 2.95 -13.39 -11.81
N LEU A 77 3.98 -13.61 -10.98
CA LEU A 77 5.32 -13.05 -11.19
C LEU A 77 5.93 -13.50 -12.53
N ARG A 78 5.71 -14.77 -12.93
CA ARG A 78 6.15 -15.28 -14.23
C ARG A 78 5.41 -14.61 -15.41
N ASP A 79 4.10 -14.39 -15.29
CA ASP A 79 3.30 -13.71 -16.31
C ASP A 79 3.71 -12.24 -16.48
N LEU A 80 4.02 -11.54 -15.39
CA LEU A 80 4.57 -10.18 -15.50
C LEU A 80 5.93 -10.17 -16.21
N ARG A 81 6.85 -11.07 -15.83
CA ARG A 81 8.17 -11.14 -16.48
C ARG A 81 8.08 -11.50 -17.96
N SER A 82 7.20 -12.41 -18.35
CA SER A 82 7.03 -12.78 -19.77
C SER A 82 6.53 -11.60 -20.62
N ARG A 83 5.92 -10.60 -19.99
CA ARG A 83 5.45 -9.36 -20.62
C ARG A 83 6.48 -8.22 -20.59
N GLY A 84 7.69 -8.46 -20.08
CA GLY A 84 8.74 -7.46 -19.97
C GLY A 84 8.51 -6.43 -18.87
N VAL A 85 7.76 -6.81 -17.82
CA VAL A 85 7.57 -6.00 -16.61
C VAL A 85 8.73 -6.24 -15.65
N ASP A 86 9.34 -5.17 -15.16
CA ASP A 86 10.33 -5.20 -14.09
C ASP A 86 9.62 -5.37 -12.74
N LEU A 87 10.21 -6.15 -11.84
CA LEU A 87 9.62 -6.46 -10.54
C LEU A 87 10.48 -5.87 -9.43
N GLY A 88 9.82 -5.30 -8.42
CA GLY A 88 10.47 -4.79 -7.22
C GLY A 88 9.74 -5.17 -5.95
N LEU A 89 10.39 -4.97 -4.81
CA LEU A 89 9.81 -5.18 -3.49
C LEU A 89 9.96 -3.91 -2.65
N ILE A 90 8.93 -3.59 -1.88
CA ILE A 90 8.97 -2.54 -0.85
C ILE A 90 8.54 -3.19 0.46
N ILE A 91 9.49 -3.40 1.38
CA ILE A 91 9.30 -4.32 2.50
C ILE A 91 9.60 -3.63 3.81
N ASN A 92 8.70 -3.79 4.78
CA ASN A 92 8.97 -3.44 6.16
C ASN A 92 9.75 -4.55 6.86
N ILE A 93 10.90 -4.21 7.42
CA ILE A 93 11.70 -5.06 8.29
C ILE A 93 12.14 -4.26 9.52
N PRO A 94 12.45 -4.92 10.65
CA PRO A 94 13.05 -4.26 11.80
C PRO A 94 14.38 -3.61 11.46
N GLU A 95 14.64 -2.44 12.05
CA GLU A 95 15.96 -1.80 11.97
C GLU A 95 17.08 -2.72 12.49
N THR A 96 16.78 -3.53 13.51
CA THR A 96 17.72 -4.45 14.16
C THR A 96 18.19 -5.61 13.27
N TRP A 97 17.64 -5.78 12.06
CA TRP A 97 18.04 -6.86 11.15
C TRP A 97 19.39 -6.62 10.45
N GLY A 98 19.98 -5.44 10.58
CA GLY A 98 21.32 -5.13 10.07
C GLY A 98 21.62 -3.64 10.10
N ALA A 99 22.90 -3.27 10.10
CA ALA A 99 23.33 -1.88 10.00
C ALA A 99 23.31 -1.37 8.56
N THR A 100 23.45 -2.27 7.58
CA THR A 100 23.44 -1.94 6.15
C THR A 100 22.25 -2.55 5.41
N GLN A 101 21.94 -2.03 4.22
CA GLN A 101 20.90 -2.62 3.35
C GLN A 101 21.22 -4.06 2.94
N GLU A 102 22.51 -4.37 2.73
CA GLU A 102 22.96 -5.70 2.35
C GLU A 102 22.76 -6.70 3.50
N GLU A 103 23.17 -6.34 4.71
CA GLU A 103 22.95 -7.15 5.92
C GLU A 103 21.46 -7.39 6.16
N LYS A 104 20.65 -6.33 6.09
CA LYS A 104 19.19 -6.42 6.23
C LYS A 104 18.56 -7.36 5.22
N LEU A 105 18.98 -7.27 3.96
CA LEU A 105 18.51 -8.15 2.89
C LEU A 105 18.96 -9.60 3.13
N ALA A 106 20.21 -9.82 3.54
CA ALA A 106 20.72 -11.15 3.86
C ALA A 106 19.95 -11.78 5.02
N THR A 107 19.75 -11.04 6.12
CA THR A 107 18.95 -11.47 7.28
C THR A 107 17.53 -11.83 6.87
N MET A 108 16.85 -11.01 6.06
CA MET A 108 15.50 -11.31 5.56
C MET A 108 15.46 -12.57 4.70
N LYS A 109 16.41 -12.71 3.75
CA LYS A 109 16.49 -13.90 2.87
C LYS A 109 16.70 -15.16 3.69
N GLN A 110 17.59 -15.12 4.68
CA GLN A 110 17.84 -16.24 5.59
C GLN A 110 16.59 -16.55 6.43
N TYR A 111 15.97 -15.52 7.02
CA TYR A 111 14.78 -15.68 7.85
C TYR A 111 13.66 -16.43 7.12
N ILE A 112 13.42 -16.06 5.84
CA ILE A 112 12.44 -16.74 4.99
C ILE A 112 12.90 -18.13 4.61
N ALA A 113 14.16 -18.31 4.20
CA ALA A 113 14.69 -19.61 3.80
C ALA A 113 14.59 -20.66 4.92
N ASP A 114 14.85 -20.27 6.17
CA ASP A 114 14.77 -21.14 7.35
C ASP A 114 13.35 -21.66 7.64
N ARG A 115 12.34 -20.95 7.14
CA ARG A 115 10.91 -21.23 7.39
C ARG A 115 10.17 -21.68 6.14
N TRP A 116 10.90 -21.84 5.03
CA TRP A 116 10.33 -22.07 3.73
C TRP A 116 9.91 -23.53 3.56
N VAL A 117 8.64 -23.78 3.22
CA VAL A 117 8.10 -25.15 3.11
C VAL A 117 7.86 -25.62 1.68
N GLU A 118 8.03 -24.74 0.68
CA GLU A 118 7.87 -25.12 -0.72
C GLU A 118 9.13 -25.81 -1.26
N PRO A 119 9.00 -26.78 -2.19
CA PRO A 119 10.15 -27.51 -2.73
C PRO A 119 11.18 -26.65 -3.47
N ARG A 120 10.76 -25.48 -3.98
CA ARG A 120 11.64 -24.53 -4.67
C ARG A 120 11.73 -23.26 -3.85
N PRO A 121 12.92 -22.66 -3.69
CA PRO A 121 13.10 -21.46 -2.90
C PRO A 121 12.32 -20.27 -3.48
N PHE A 122 12.14 -19.24 -2.64
CA PHE A 122 11.61 -17.96 -3.10
C PHE A 122 12.50 -17.36 -4.21
N VAL A 123 11.89 -16.86 -5.28
CA VAL A 123 12.58 -16.40 -6.50
C VAL A 123 13.18 -14.99 -6.36
N TRP A 124 14.12 -14.82 -5.42
CA TRP A 124 14.78 -13.54 -5.16
C TRP A 124 15.37 -12.87 -6.41
N SER A 125 15.84 -13.67 -7.37
CA SER A 125 16.43 -13.21 -8.65
C SER A 125 15.47 -12.42 -9.54
N TYR A 126 14.17 -12.46 -9.27
CA TYR A 126 13.19 -11.64 -9.99
C TYR A 126 13.23 -10.18 -9.58
N PHE A 127 13.79 -9.89 -8.40
CA PHE A 127 13.76 -8.57 -7.76
C PHE A 127 15.16 -7.97 -7.57
N GLU A 128 16.20 -8.63 -8.09
CA GLU A 128 17.59 -8.15 -7.96
C GLU A 128 17.72 -6.71 -8.47
N GLY A 129 18.33 -5.86 -7.63
CA GLY A 129 18.50 -4.44 -7.91
C GLY A 129 17.25 -3.57 -7.68
N ARG A 130 16.12 -4.13 -7.21
CA ARG A 130 14.86 -3.38 -6.96
C ARG A 130 14.18 -3.80 -5.65
N ILE A 131 14.96 -3.99 -4.58
CA ILE A 131 14.44 -4.26 -3.23
C ILE A 131 14.67 -3.04 -2.36
N VAL A 132 13.58 -2.40 -1.95
CA VAL A 132 13.59 -1.18 -1.14
C VAL A 132 13.27 -1.54 0.31
N LEU A 133 14.27 -1.38 1.18
CA LEU A 133 14.19 -1.64 2.63
C LEU A 133 14.33 -0.34 3.44
N PRO A 134 13.70 -0.25 4.62
CA PRO A 134 13.89 0.87 5.55
C PRO A 134 15.32 0.87 6.10
N ARG A 135 15.93 2.06 6.14
CA ARG A 135 17.21 2.30 6.82
C ARG A 135 17.01 2.37 8.33
N THR A 136 15.89 2.94 8.76
CA THR A 136 15.48 3.03 10.17
C THR A 136 14.01 2.66 10.33
N ASP A 137 13.56 2.37 11.56
CA ASP A 137 12.16 2.07 11.81
C ASP A 137 11.21 3.23 11.44
N ALA A 138 11.69 4.48 11.46
CA ALA A 138 10.92 5.66 11.05
C ALA A 138 10.60 5.70 9.55
N GLU A 139 11.37 5.00 8.71
CA GLU A 139 11.12 4.90 7.28
C GLU A 139 10.10 3.80 6.92
N ARG A 140 9.68 2.98 7.88
CA ARG A 140 8.75 1.89 7.63
C ARG A 140 7.42 2.40 7.09
N LYS A 141 6.86 1.70 6.11
CA LYS A 141 5.51 1.95 5.62
C LYS A 141 4.54 1.98 6.82
N PRO A 142 3.60 2.95 6.88
CA PRO A 142 3.15 3.81 5.78
C PRO A 142 3.95 5.12 5.60
N ALA A 143 5.12 5.30 6.22
CA ALA A 143 5.96 6.46 5.91
C ALA A 143 6.29 6.51 4.39
N PRO A 144 6.36 7.70 3.78
CA PRO A 144 6.43 7.84 2.33
C PRO A 144 7.80 7.44 1.74
N VAL A 145 8.85 7.45 2.56
CA VAL A 145 10.26 7.37 2.14
C VAL A 145 10.58 6.15 1.26
N LEU A 146 9.95 5.02 1.52
CA LEU A 146 10.16 3.81 0.71
C LEU A 146 9.47 3.91 -0.67
N PHE A 147 8.29 4.50 -0.72
CA PHE A 147 7.55 4.71 -1.96
C PHE A 147 8.20 5.79 -2.84
N GLU A 148 8.73 6.85 -2.23
CA GLU A 148 9.49 7.90 -2.93
C GLU A 148 10.75 7.34 -3.61
N ARG A 149 11.48 6.45 -2.92
CA ARG A 149 12.64 5.76 -3.50
C ARG A 149 12.23 4.87 -4.67
N ALA A 150 11.18 4.06 -4.50
CA ALA A 150 10.66 3.21 -5.57
C ALA A 150 10.22 4.03 -6.80
N LEU A 151 9.58 5.19 -6.60
CA LEU A 151 9.24 6.12 -7.68
C LEU A 151 10.50 6.63 -8.40
N THR A 152 11.48 7.08 -7.64
CA THR A 152 12.75 7.63 -8.17
C THR A 152 13.52 6.57 -8.98
N GLU A 153 13.64 5.35 -8.46
CA GLU A 153 14.30 4.21 -9.12
C GLU A 153 13.58 3.71 -10.38
N SER A 154 12.33 4.12 -10.57
CA SER A 154 11.50 3.73 -11.72
C SER A 154 11.43 4.81 -12.79
N ALA A 155 11.94 6.01 -12.52
CA ALA A 155 11.88 7.12 -13.46
C ALA A 155 12.50 6.74 -14.82
N PRO A 156 11.88 7.12 -15.94
CA PRO A 156 10.74 8.04 -16.06
C PRO A 156 9.36 7.36 -15.90
N CYS A 157 9.30 6.05 -15.64
CA CYS A 157 8.05 5.33 -15.51
C CYS A 157 7.38 5.57 -14.15
N VAL A 158 6.05 5.73 -14.16
CA VAL A 158 5.25 5.68 -12.93
C VAL A 158 5.03 4.21 -12.55
N PRO A 159 5.60 3.72 -11.43
CA PRO A 159 5.48 2.32 -11.07
C PRO A 159 4.12 2.01 -10.44
N TYR A 160 3.79 0.72 -10.41
CA TYR A 160 2.67 0.20 -9.64
C TYR A 160 3.14 -0.28 -8.27
N TYR A 161 2.27 -0.22 -7.26
CA TYR A 161 2.46 -0.88 -5.96
C TYR A 161 1.26 -1.74 -5.62
N GLN A 162 1.52 -3.01 -5.29
CA GLN A 162 0.50 -3.94 -4.81
C GLN A 162 0.77 -4.31 -3.34
N GLY A 163 -0.21 -4.04 -2.49
CA GLY A 163 -0.14 -4.26 -1.04
C GLY A 163 -1.52 -4.59 -0.48
N GLU A 164 -1.61 -5.00 0.77
CA GLU A 164 -2.86 -5.37 1.45
C GLU A 164 -3.36 -4.27 2.41
N VAL A 165 -2.45 -3.48 2.98
CA VAL A 165 -2.74 -2.49 4.03
C VAL A 165 -3.19 -1.13 3.46
N ALA A 166 -4.46 -0.78 3.63
CA ALA A 166 -5.06 0.45 3.05
C ALA A 166 -4.26 1.74 3.31
N ALA A 167 -3.68 1.91 4.50
CA ALA A 167 -2.87 3.09 4.83
C ALA A 167 -1.60 3.18 3.98
N GLU A 168 -0.97 2.05 3.67
CA GLU A 168 0.21 1.99 2.80
C GLU A 168 -0.15 2.32 1.35
N LEU A 169 -1.27 1.79 0.85
CA LEU A 169 -1.76 2.14 -0.48
C LEU A 169 -2.07 3.63 -0.57
N SER A 170 -2.67 4.23 0.47
CA SER A 170 -2.91 5.68 0.51
C SER A 170 -1.60 6.48 0.44
N ALA A 171 -0.60 6.11 1.23
CA ALA A 171 0.71 6.77 1.22
C ALA A 171 1.43 6.61 -0.13
N ALA A 172 1.42 5.41 -0.72
CA ALA A 172 1.98 5.16 -2.04
C ALA A 172 1.29 6.01 -3.13
N ALA A 173 -0.04 6.10 -3.10
CA ALA A 173 -0.78 6.93 -4.06
C ALA A 173 -0.46 8.42 -3.90
N GLN A 174 -0.29 8.92 -2.66
CA GLN A 174 0.05 10.31 -2.40
C GLN A 174 1.43 10.72 -2.96
N VAL A 175 2.39 9.79 -2.98
CA VAL A 175 3.70 10.06 -3.61
C VAL A 175 3.67 9.91 -5.13
N GLY A 176 2.58 9.37 -5.71
CA GLY A 176 2.38 9.27 -7.16
C GLY A 176 2.46 7.85 -7.74
N LEU A 177 2.55 6.79 -6.92
CA LEU A 177 2.48 5.41 -7.39
C LEU A 177 1.05 5.02 -7.82
N ARG A 178 0.94 4.11 -8.80
CA ARG A 178 -0.34 3.48 -9.13
C ARG A 178 -0.59 2.31 -8.19
N THR A 179 -1.67 2.34 -7.41
CA THR A 179 -1.86 1.35 -6.35
C THR A 179 -2.92 0.31 -6.66
N TYR A 180 -2.69 -0.93 -6.23
CA TYR A 180 -3.67 -2.00 -6.26
C TYR A 180 -3.69 -2.74 -4.93
N GLN A 181 -4.83 -2.76 -4.25
CA GLN A 181 -4.95 -3.50 -2.99
C GLN A 181 -5.22 -4.99 -3.27
N VAL A 182 -4.36 -5.91 -2.82
CA VAL A 182 -4.61 -7.34 -3.02
C VAL A 182 -5.71 -7.87 -2.10
N GLY A 183 -6.27 -9.04 -2.42
CA GLY A 183 -7.20 -9.76 -1.55
C GLY A 183 -8.59 -9.12 -1.34
N ARG A 184 -8.95 -8.04 -2.04
CA ARG A 184 -10.31 -7.48 -1.91
C ARG A 184 -11.37 -8.41 -2.54
N PRO A 185 -12.52 -8.61 -1.87
CA PRO A 185 -13.63 -9.37 -2.43
C PRO A 185 -14.14 -8.78 -3.76
N GLY A 186 -14.60 -9.65 -4.66
CA GLY A 186 -15.23 -9.25 -5.93
C GLY A 186 -14.28 -8.77 -7.02
N ARG A 187 -12.97 -8.97 -6.86
CA ARG A 187 -11.97 -8.71 -7.91
C ARG A 187 -10.83 -9.73 -7.88
N PRO A 188 -9.99 -9.82 -8.93
CA PRO A 188 -8.80 -10.66 -8.91
C PRO A 188 -7.88 -10.36 -7.72
N PHE A 189 -7.13 -11.36 -7.25
CA PHE A 189 -6.23 -11.16 -6.10
C PHE A 189 -5.11 -10.14 -6.42
N TYR A 190 -4.50 -10.26 -7.60
CA TYR A 190 -3.52 -9.29 -8.12
C TYR A 190 -4.13 -8.43 -9.23
N LEU A 191 -3.53 -7.27 -9.50
CA LEU A 191 -3.80 -6.48 -10.69
C LEU A 191 -3.61 -7.36 -11.95
N PRO A 192 -4.61 -7.54 -12.82
CA PRO A 192 -4.41 -8.35 -14.03
C PRO A 192 -3.20 -7.87 -14.83
N ALA A 193 -2.30 -8.77 -15.20
CA ALA A 193 -1.04 -8.40 -15.86
C ALA A 193 -1.25 -7.66 -17.18
N SER A 194 -2.36 -7.90 -17.87
CA SER A 194 -2.78 -7.16 -19.08
C SER A 194 -3.09 -5.68 -18.81
N GLN A 195 -3.33 -5.28 -17.57
CA GLN A 195 -3.58 -3.90 -17.16
C GLN A 195 -2.29 -3.17 -16.75
N VAL A 196 -1.17 -3.89 -16.61
CA VAL A 196 0.16 -3.29 -16.47
C VAL A 196 0.61 -2.86 -17.86
N ARG A 197 0.38 -1.57 -18.16
CA ARG A 197 0.58 -1.06 -19.52
C ARG A 197 2.05 -0.88 -19.81
N ARG A 198 2.55 -1.71 -20.72
CA ARG A 198 3.67 -1.36 -21.59
C ARG A 198 3.13 -0.46 -22.71
N ARG A 199 3.99 0.34 -23.32
CA ARG A 199 3.70 0.83 -24.67
C ARG A 199 3.55 -0.32 -25.66
#